data_AF-A0A661QAD8-F1
#
_entry.id   AF-A0A661QAD8-F1
#
_cell.length_a   1.000
_cell.length_b   1.000
_cell.length_c   1.000
_cell.angle_alpha   90.00
_cell.angle_beta   90.00
_cell.angle_gamma   90.00
#
_symmetry.space_group_name_H-M   'P 1'
#
loop_
_entity.id
_entity.type
_entity.pdbx_description
1 polymer ?
#
loop_
_entity_poly.entity_id
_entity_poly.type
_entity_poly.pdbx_seq_one_letter_code
_entity_poly.pdbx_strand_id
1 'polypeptide(L)'
;IENLELVLKSELAFIHKVHVKMILGYIYTIQEKYDRALELFMSVVKSGIETAQAYAAIGYIMHKKGEVKEAIMNLYRAIEIDPKNANAHNSLGFILAEENINLDEALEECRKAVDLDPDNPAYLDSLGWVYYKMGKLPHAKSYIARALKHAPENEEIKKHLETIINS
;
A
#
# COMPACT_ATOMS: atom_id res chain seq x y z
N ILE A 1 12.41 18.77 -1.76
CA ILE A 1 12.63 18.08 -0.46
C ILE A 1 13.25 19.04 0.55
N GLU A 2 14.40 19.66 0.23
CA GLU A 2 15.10 20.60 1.14
C GLU A 2 14.19 21.70 1.74
N ASN A 3 13.33 22.34 0.93
CA ASN A 3 12.39 23.34 1.42
C ASN A 3 11.39 22.80 2.48
N LEU A 4 10.93 21.56 2.34
CA LEU A 4 10.02 20.94 3.30
C LEU A 4 10.75 20.54 4.59
N GLU A 5 12.01 20.11 4.49
CA GLU A 5 12.84 19.81 5.66
C GLU A 5 13.19 21.08 6.45
N LEU A 6 13.41 22.21 5.76
CA LEU A 6 13.58 23.52 6.39
C LEU A 6 12.31 23.96 7.12
N VAL A 7 11.12 23.72 6.54
CA VAL A 7 9.84 24.03 7.17
C VAL A 7 9.67 23.26 8.49
N LEU A 8 10.13 22.01 8.59
CA LEU A 8 10.07 21.25 9.85
C LEU A 8 10.89 21.89 10.99
N LYS A 9 11.94 22.64 10.66
CA LYS A 9 12.81 23.35 11.61
C LYS A 9 12.26 24.72 12.03
N SER A 10 11.19 25.20 11.41
CA SER A 10 10.58 26.50 11.72
C SER A 10 9.59 26.45 12.89
N GLU A 11 9.11 27.60 13.36
CA GLU A 11 8.07 27.74 14.39
C GLU A 11 6.63 27.44 13.90
N LEU A 12 6.52 26.53 12.93
CA LEU A 12 5.23 26.13 12.40
C LEU A 12 4.38 25.42 13.47
N ALA A 13 3.07 25.69 13.46
CA ALA A 13 2.11 25.00 14.32
C ALA A 13 2.23 23.46 14.18
N PHE A 14 2.06 22.76 15.29
CA PHE A 14 2.24 21.32 15.40
C PHE A 14 1.50 20.54 14.30
N ILE A 15 0.24 20.89 14.04
CA ILE A 15 -0.60 20.21 13.04
C ILE A 15 -0.03 20.33 11.61
N HIS A 16 0.53 21.49 11.26
CA HIS A 16 1.15 21.67 9.95
C HIS A 16 2.46 20.87 9.84
N LYS A 17 3.22 20.72 10.94
CA LYS A 17 4.40 19.84 10.95
C LYS A 17 4.01 18.39 10.71
N VAL A 18 2.87 17.93 11.23
CA VAL A 18 2.33 16.58 10.94
C VAL A 18 2.05 16.42 9.45
N HIS A 19 1.36 17.36 8.81
CA HIS A 19 1.10 17.29 7.36
C HIS A 19 2.38 17.27 6.54
N VAL A 20 3.36 18.12 6.88
CA VAL A 20 4.67 18.14 6.18
C VAL A 20 5.41 16.81 6.36
N LYS A 21 5.38 16.21 7.56
CA LYS A 21 5.95 14.88 7.80
C LYS A 21 5.28 13.80 6.96
N MET A 22 3.95 13.81 6.85
CA MET A 22 3.22 12.87 6.00
C MET A 22 3.63 13.01 4.54
N ILE A 23 3.65 14.24 4.00
CA ILE A 23 4.03 14.51 2.61
C ILE A 23 5.48 14.07 2.36
N LEU A 24 6.42 14.46 3.21
CA LEU A 24 7.82 14.04 3.09
C LEU A 24 7.97 12.52 3.22
N GLY A 25 7.21 11.89 4.12
CA GLY A 25 7.16 10.44 4.28
C GLY A 25 6.81 9.76 2.96
N TYR A 26 5.73 10.19 2.31
CA TYR A 26 5.33 9.64 1.01
C TYR A 26 6.35 9.88 -0.09
N ILE A 27 6.95 11.08 -0.14
CA ILE A 27 8.02 11.37 -1.11
C ILE A 27 9.21 10.42 -0.89
N TYR A 28 9.59 10.18 0.37
CA TYR A 28 10.67 9.26 0.67
C TYR A 28 10.32 7.80 0.38
N THR A 29 9.06 7.39 0.55
CA THR A 29 8.58 6.06 0.13
C THR A 29 8.70 5.87 -1.38
N ILE A 30 8.31 6.87 -2.19
CA ILE A 30 8.43 6.83 -3.65
C ILE A 30 9.89 6.75 -4.09
N GLN A 31 10.81 7.37 -3.35
CA GLN A 31 12.25 7.29 -3.58
C GLN A 31 12.90 6.03 -3.00
N GLU A 32 12.12 5.10 -2.45
CA GLU A 32 12.57 3.88 -1.77
C GLU A 32 13.53 4.16 -0.59
N LYS A 33 13.50 5.38 -0.04
CA LYS A 33 14.26 5.78 1.15
C LYS A 33 13.48 5.40 2.40
N TYR A 34 13.26 4.10 2.55
CA TYR A 34 12.34 3.51 3.52
C TYR A 34 12.63 3.90 4.97
N ASP A 35 13.91 3.97 5.37
CA ASP A 35 14.25 4.35 6.75
C ASP A 35 13.84 5.79 7.09
N ARG A 36 14.05 6.73 6.15
CA ARG A 36 13.63 8.13 6.32
C ARG A 36 12.11 8.27 6.32
N ALA A 37 11.43 7.55 5.43
CA ALA A 37 9.98 7.54 5.39
C ALA A 37 9.39 7.00 6.69
N LEU A 38 9.93 5.88 7.17
CA LEU A 38 9.49 5.23 8.40
C LEU A 38 9.70 6.13 9.62
N GLU A 39 10.84 6.81 9.72
CA GLU A 39 11.10 7.78 10.78
C GLU A 39 10.01 8.86 10.84
N LEU A 40 9.63 9.42 9.69
CA LEU A 40 8.62 10.47 9.61
C LEU A 40 7.23 9.95 10.03
N PHE A 41 6.77 8.83 9.46
CA PHE A 41 5.46 8.26 9.81
C PHE A 41 5.40 7.83 11.27
N MET A 42 6.43 7.16 11.78
CA MET A 42 6.51 6.78 13.20
C MET A 42 6.52 8.00 14.11
N SER A 43 7.16 9.10 13.70
CA SER A 43 7.14 10.34 14.49
C SER A 43 5.75 10.99 14.55
N VAL A 44 4.90 10.80 13.53
CA VAL A 44 3.50 11.25 13.53
C VAL A 44 2.71 10.41 14.52
N VAL A 45 2.78 9.09 14.42
CA VAL A 45 2.07 8.17 15.33
C VAL A 45 2.51 8.37 16.79
N LYS A 46 3.82 8.47 17.06
CA LYS A 46 4.37 8.74 18.40
C LYS A 46 3.93 10.06 19.01
N SER A 47 3.46 11.00 18.19
CA SER A 47 2.94 12.29 18.65
C SER A 47 1.46 12.24 19.07
N GLY A 48 0.85 11.05 19.06
CA GLY A 48 -0.55 10.82 19.42
C GLY A 48 -1.53 11.01 18.26
N ILE A 49 -1.03 11.33 17.07
CA ILE A 49 -1.85 11.46 15.86
C ILE A 49 -1.86 10.12 15.14
N GLU A 50 -2.85 9.29 15.49
CA GLU A 50 -3.11 8.04 14.80
C GLU A 50 -3.93 8.31 13.53
N THR A 51 -3.39 7.92 12.38
CA THR A 51 -4.08 8.03 11.09
C THR A 51 -3.94 6.73 10.32
N ALA A 52 -5.00 6.30 9.66
CA ALA A 52 -4.97 5.11 8.81
C ALA A 52 -3.90 5.22 7.72
N GLN A 53 -3.70 6.42 7.19
CA GLN A 53 -2.69 6.76 6.19
C GLN A 53 -1.25 6.49 6.69
N ALA A 54 -0.93 6.88 7.92
CA ALA A 54 0.40 6.65 8.49
C ALA A 54 0.62 5.16 8.75
N TYR A 55 -0.35 4.48 9.35
CA TYR A 55 -0.26 3.04 9.61
C TYR A 55 -0.17 2.21 8.33
N ALA A 56 -0.94 2.55 7.28
CA ALA A 56 -0.85 1.89 5.98
C ALA A 56 0.53 2.10 5.33
N ALA A 57 1.08 3.31 5.41
CA ALA A 57 2.41 3.59 4.89
C ALA A 57 3.51 2.85 5.68
N ILE A 58 3.41 2.79 7.00
CA ILE A 58 4.32 1.99 7.84
C ILE A 58 4.21 0.52 7.44
N GLY A 59 3.00 -0.01 7.28
CA GLY A 59 2.76 -1.39 6.87
C GLY A 59 3.43 -1.73 5.54
N TYR A 60 3.22 -0.89 4.53
CA TYR A 60 3.89 -1.03 3.22
C TYR A 60 5.42 -1.02 3.35
N ILE A 61 5.98 -0.09 4.13
CA ILE A 61 7.43 0.02 4.32
C ILE A 61 7.99 -1.21 5.03
N MET A 62 7.32 -1.70 6.08
CA MET A 62 7.75 -2.90 6.80
C MET A 62 7.77 -4.13 5.88
N HIS A 63 6.77 -4.27 5.00
CA HIS A 63 6.78 -5.34 4.01
C HIS A 63 7.97 -5.23 3.05
N LYS A 64 8.27 -4.02 2.53
CA LYS A 64 9.47 -3.80 1.69
C LYS A 64 10.79 -4.08 2.42
N LYS A 65 10.80 -4.05 3.75
CA LYS A 65 11.94 -4.43 4.60
C LYS A 65 11.95 -5.91 4.98
N GLY A 66 10.98 -6.71 4.57
CA GLY A 66 10.83 -8.13 4.90
C GLY A 66 10.17 -8.40 6.25
N GLU A 67 9.71 -7.36 6.95
CA GLU A 67 9.06 -7.46 8.27
C GLU A 67 7.56 -7.72 8.11
N VAL A 68 7.21 -8.87 7.54
CA VAL A 68 5.84 -9.23 7.11
C VAL A 68 4.83 -9.15 8.26
N LYS A 69 5.17 -9.66 9.45
CA LYS A 69 4.26 -9.65 10.61
C LYS A 69 3.93 -8.23 11.07
N GLU A 70 4.95 -7.37 11.11
CA GLU A 70 4.76 -5.96 11.47
C GLU A 70 3.96 -5.22 10.41
N ALA A 71 4.17 -5.55 9.13
CA ALA A 71 3.41 -4.99 8.02
C ALA A 71 1.91 -5.25 8.19
N ILE A 72 1.54 -6.51 8.39
CA ILE A 72 0.15 -6.96 8.56
C ILE A 72 -0.49 -6.31 9.79
N MET A 73 0.22 -6.26 10.92
CA MET A 73 -0.28 -5.62 12.15
C MET A 73 -0.60 -4.14 11.94
N ASN A 74 0.29 -3.40 11.28
CA ASN A 74 0.06 -1.98 10.99
C ASN A 74 -1.09 -1.77 10.00
N LEU A 75 -1.27 -2.66 9.03
CA LEU A 75 -2.39 -2.59 8.08
C LEU A 75 -3.74 -2.87 8.73
N TYR A 76 -3.80 -3.84 9.65
CA TYR A 76 -5.00 -4.01 10.49
C TYR A 76 -5.31 -2.76 11.30
N ARG A 77 -4.29 -2.14 11.92
CA ARG A 77 -4.51 -0.88 12.65
C ARG A 77 -5.02 0.23 11.74
N ALA A 78 -4.54 0.30 10.50
CA ALA A 78 -5.04 1.26 9.53
C ALA A 78 -6.53 1.05 9.21
N ILE A 79 -6.94 -0.21 9.01
CA ILE A 79 -8.34 -0.60 8.73
C ILE A 79 -9.23 -0.36 9.95
N GLU A 80 -8.75 -0.61 11.17
CA GLU A 80 -9.48 -0.29 12.40
C GLU A 80 -9.78 1.21 12.53
N ILE A 81 -8.82 2.06 12.18
CA ILE A 81 -8.96 3.52 12.25
C ILE A 81 -9.89 4.02 11.13
N ASP A 82 -9.74 3.50 9.92
CA ASP A 82 -10.58 3.84 8.77
C ASP A 82 -10.92 2.59 7.96
N PRO A 83 -12.10 1.98 8.20
CA PRO A 83 -12.57 0.81 7.46
C PRO A 83 -12.87 1.06 5.98
N LYS A 84 -12.72 2.29 5.48
CA LYS A 84 -12.85 2.64 4.07
C LYS A 84 -11.51 3.02 3.43
N ASN A 85 -10.40 2.73 4.10
CA ASN A 85 -9.08 2.99 3.54
C ASN A 85 -8.72 1.93 2.50
N ALA A 86 -9.02 2.22 1.23
CA ALA A 86 -8.76 1.31 0.11
C ALA A 86 -7.28 0.90 -0.01
N ASN A 87 -6.34 1.80 0.31
CA ASN A 87 -4.92 1.47 0.27
C ASN A 87 -4.54 0.43 1.33
N ALA A 88 -5.09 0.53 2.54
CA ALA A 88 -4.82 -0.43 3.61
C ALA A 88 -5.37 -1.82 3.27
N HIS A 89 -6.62 -1.88 2.79
CA HIS A 89 -7.24 -3.11 2.27
C HIS A 89 -6.41 -3.73 1.12
N ASN A 90 -5.98 -2.90 0.16
CA ASN A 90 -5.19 -3.38 -0.97
C ASN A 90 -3.84 -3.94 -0.52
N SER A 91 -3.09 -3.19 0.30
CA SER A 91 -1.77 -3.63 0.78
C SER A 91 -1.88 -4.88 1.64
N LEU A 92 -2.89 -5.00 2.49
CA LEU A 92 -3.10 -6.20 3.29
C LEU A 92 -3.38 -7.41 2.39
N GLY A 93 -4.32 -7.27 1.45
CA GLY A 93 -4.67 -8.36 0.54
C GLY A 93 -3.49 -8.79 -0.34
N PHE A 94 -2.74 -7.83 -0.89
CA PHE A 94 -1.53 -8.12 -1.67
C PHE A 94 -0.50 -8.90 -0.85
N ILE A 95 -0.18 -8.45 0.37
CA ILE A 95 0.84 -9.08 1.22
C ILE A 95 0.41 -10.49 1.63
N LEU A 96 -0.86 -10.68 2.03
CA LEU A 96 -1.38 -11.99 2.39
C LEU A 96 -1.27 -13.00 1.24
N ALA A 97 -1.51 -12.56 0.00
CA ALA A 97 -1.37 -13.38 -1.19
C ALA A 97 0.09 -13.62 -1.58
N GLU A 98 0.94 -12.60 -1.51
CA GLU A 98 2.34 -12.73 -1.89
C GLU A 98 3.10 -13.69 -0.99
N GLU A 99 2.83 -13.61 0.31
CA GLU A 99 3.41 -14.45 1.37
C GLU A 99 2.65 -15.78 1.56
N ASN A 100 1.58 -16.02 0.78
CA ASN A 100 0.76 -17.24 0.84
C ASN A 100 0.26 -17.58 2.26
N ILE A 101 -0.15 -16.56 3.03
CA ILE A 101 -0.58 -16.70 4.43
C ILE A 101 -2.06 -17.10 4.51
N ASN A 102 -2.93 -16.35 3.83
CA ASN A 102 -4.38 -16.58 3.83
C ASN A 102 -5.00 -16.01 2.55
N LEU A 103 -5.15 -16.85 1.52
CA LEU A 103 -5.61 -16.41 0.20
C LEU A 103 -7.09 -16.01 0.16
N ASP A 104 -7.92 -16.56 1.05
CA ASP A 104 -9.35 -16.21 1.11
C ASP A 104 -9.54 -14.81 1.70
N GLU A 105 -8.82 -14.50 2.77
CA GLU A 105 -8.78 -13.15 3.33
C GLU A 105 -8.13 -12.16 2.37
N ALA A 106 -7.03 -12.55 1.71
CA ALA A 106 -6.41 -11.73 0.67
C ALA A 106 -7.40 -11.31 -0.41
N LEU A 107 -8.26 -12.25 -0.83
CA LEU A 107 -9.30 -12.00 -1.83
C LEU A 107 -10.36 -11.03 -1.31
N GLU A 108 -10.80 -11.19 -0.05
CA GLU A 108 -11.78 -10.30 0.57
C GLU A 108 -11.25 -8.86 0.64
N GLU A 109 -10.02 -8.70 1.12
CA GLU A 109 -9.39 -7.39 1.32
C GLU A 109 -9.11 -6.68 -0.01
N CYS A 110 -8.55 -7.36 -1.02
CA CYS A 110 -8.38 -6.77 -2.35
C CYS A 110 -9.73 -6.45 -3.02
N ARG A 111 -10.79 -7.23 -2.78
CA ARG A 111 -12.14 -6.91 -3.29
C ARG A 111 -12.68 -5.64 -2.66
N LYS A 112 -12.54 -5.45 -1.35
CA LYS A 112 -12.93 -4.20 -0.67
C LYS A 112 -12.21 -3.00 -1.28
N ALA A 113 -10.91 -3.10 -1.57
CA ALA A 113 -10.16 -2.04 -2.22
C ALA A 113 -10.71 -1.70 -3.63
N VAL A 114 -10.98 -2.72 -4.45
CA VAL A 114 -11.57 -2.54 -5.78
C VAL A 114 -13.00 -2.01 -5.70
N ASP A 115 -13.82 -2.41 -4.72
CA ASP A 115 -15.18 -1.89 -4.57
C ASP A 115 -15.19 -0.40 -4.19
N LEU A 116 -14.15 0.06 -3.45
CA LEU A 116 -13.97 1.46 -3.08
C LEU A 116 -13.46 2.33 -4.25
N ASP A 117 -12.61 1.77 -5.12
CA ASP A 117 -12.10 2.44 -6.34
C ASP A 117 -11.95 1.43 -7.50
N PRO A 118 -13.03 1.20 -8.28
CA PRO A 118 -13.09 0.12 -9.28
C PRO A 118 -12.17 0.23 -10.48
N ASP A 119 -11.65 1.43 -10.72
CA ASP A 119 -10.81 1.76 -11.87
C ASP A 119 -9.35 1.97 -11.46
N ASN A 120 -9.01 1.77 -10.18
CA ASN A 120 -7.64 1.89 -9.69
C ASN A 120 -6.75 0.76 -10.26
N PRO A 121 -5.73 1.07 -11.07
CA PRO A 121 -4.90 0.04 -11.69
C PRO A 121 -4.16 -0.81 -10.65
N ALA A 122 -3.71 -0.24 -9.53
CA ALA A 122 -2.99 -0.98 -8.50
C ALA A 122 -3.89 -1.98 -7.76
N TYR A 123 -5.16 -1.63 -7.54
CA TYR A 123 -6.11 -2.51 -6.85
C TYR A 123 -6.58 -3.64 -7.75
N LEU A 124 -6.82 -3.34 -9.03
CA LEU A 124 -7.12 -4.34 -10.05
C LEU A 124 -5.95 -5.31 -10.23
N ASP A 125 -4.72 -4.81 -10.25
CA ASP A 125 -3.51 -5.62 -10.33
C ASP A 125 -3.38 -6.56 -9.12
N SER A 126 -3.47 -6.02 -7.90
CA SER A 126 -3.40 -6.80 -6.67
C SER A 126 -4.49 -7.88 -6.60
N LEU A 127 -5.73 -7.55 -6.97
CA LEU A 127 -6.81 -8.55 -7.04
C LEU A 127 -6.54 -9.63 -8.10
N GLY A 128 -6.00 -9.26 -9.25
CA GLY A 128 -5.54 -10.20 -10.26
C GLY A 128 -4.44 -11.14 -9.74
N TRP A 129 -3.49 -10.59 -8.99
CA TRP A 129 -2.41 -11.35 -8.34
C TRP A 129 -2.93 -12.33 -7.29
N VAL A 130 -3.92 -11.94 -6.49
CA VAL A 130 -4.58 -12.86 -5.55
C VAL A 130 -5.20 -14.04 -6.30
N TYR A 131 -5.95 -13.79 -7.39
CA TYR A 131 -6.51 -14.87 -8.19
C TYR A 131 -5.45 -15.78 -8.81
N TYR A 132 -4.31 -15.22 -9.19
CA TYR A 132 -3.18 -16.00 -9.69
C TYR A 132 -2.64 -16.95 -8.61
N LYS A 133 -2.38 -16.44 -7.40
CA LYS A 133 -1.93 -17.27 -6.26
C LYS A 133 -2.94 -18.37 -5.89
N MET A 134 -4.23 -18.12 -6.11
CA MET A 134 -5.30 -19.13 -5.95
C MET A 134 -5.42 -20.14 -7.12
N GLY A 135 -4.61 -20.01 -8.17
CA GLY A 135 -4.70 -20.84 -9.38
C GLY A 135 -5.90 -20.52 -10.29
N LYS A 136 -6.62 -19.42 -10.04
CA LYS A 136 -7.82 -19.01 -10.80
C LYS A 136 -7.42 -18.16 -12.02
N LEU A 137 -6.63 -18.74 -12.92
CA LEU A 137 -6.02 -18.04 -14.06
C LEU A 137 -6.98 -17.21 -14.92
N PRO A 138 -8.22 -17.66 -15.26
CA PRO A 138 -9.14 -16.83 -16.05
C PRO A 138 -9.49 -15.50 -15.36
N HIS A 139 -9.66 -15.52 -14.03
CA HIS A 139 -9.95 -14.30 -13.27
C HIS A 139 -8.71 -13.42 -13.19
N ALA A 140 -7.54 -14.01 -12.91
CA ALA A 140 -6.26 -13.29 -12.86
C ALA A 140 -6.00 -12.51 -14.16
N LYS A 141 -6.11 -13.17 -15.32
CA LYS A 141 -5.93 -12.55 -16.64
C LYS A 141 -6.93 -11.41 -16.88
N SER A 142 -8.19 -11.59 -16.48
CA SER A 142 -9.22 -10.56 -16.64
C SER A 142 -8.91 -9.29 -15.85
N TYR A 143 -8.55 -9.42 -14.57
CA TYR A 143 -8.26 -8.26 -13.72
C TYR A 143 -6.96 -7.54 -14.11
N ILE A 144 -5.91 -8.29 -14.43
CA ILE A 144 -4.64 -7.70 -14.90
C ILE A 144 -4.80 -6.96 -16.23
N ALA A 145 -5.59 -7.52 -17.16
CA ALA A 145 -5.88 -6.82 -18.42
C ALA A 145 -6.63 -5.50 -18.18
N ARG A 146 -7.56 -5.46 -17.21
CA ARG A 146 -8.21 -4.21 -16.80
C ARG A 146 -7.19 -3.25 -16.18
N ALA A 147 -6.32 -3.72 -15.29
CA ALA A 147 -5.28 -2.90 -14.68
C ALA A 147 -4.40 -2.21 -15.75
N LEU A 148 -3.93 -2.96 -16.77
CA LEU A 148 -3.17 -2.42 -17.90
C LEU A 148 -3.95 -1.45 -18.78
N LYS A 149 -5.28 -1.59 -18.90
CA LYS A 149 -6.10 -0.61 -19.61
C LYS A 149 -6.03 0.77 -18.94
N HIS A 150 -5.96 0.81 -17.60
CA HIS A 150 -5.87 2.06 -16.84
C HIS A 150 -4.43 2.55 -16.64
N ALA A 151 -3.43 1.66 -16.69
CA ALA A 151 -2.01 2.01 -16.58
C ALA A 151 -1.14 1.17 -17.54
N PRO A 152 -1.19 1.46 -18.85
CA PRO A 152 -0.55 0.63 -19.88
C PRO A 152 0.97 0.60 -19.80
N GLU A 153 1.60 1.62 -19.21
CA GLU A 153 3.05 1.73 -19.05
C GLU A 153 3.56 1.31 -17.67
N ASN A 154 2.71 0.73 -16.82
CA ASN A 154 3.16 0.27 -15.51
C ASN A 154 3.92 -1.06 -15.63
N GLU A 155 5.23 -1.02 -15.41
CA GLU A 155 6.13 -2.17 -15.53
C GLU A 155 5.87 -3.29 -14.51
N GLU A 156 5.36 -2.97 -13.30
CA GLU A 156 5.00 -3.99 -12.30
C GLU A 156 3.80 -4.81 -12.77
N ILE A 157 2.77 -4.14 -13.28
CA ILE A 157 1.57 -4.80 -13.83
C ILE A 157 1.92 -5.64 -15.07
N LYS A 158 2.82 -5.14 -15.94
CA LYS A 158 3.32 -5.91 -17.09
C LYS A 158 4.01 -7.19 -16.63
N LYS A 159 4.86 -7.13 -15.59
CA LYS A 159 5.52 -8.32 -15.02
C LYS A 159 4.53 -9.33 -14.46
N HIS A 160 3.53 -8.89 -13.70
CA HIS A 160 2.48 -9.79 -13.21
C HIS A 160 1.73 -10.48 -14.36
N LEU A 161 1.43 -9.75 -15.45
CA LEU A 161 0.83 -10.35 -16.64
C LEU A 161 1.72 -11.45 -17.23
N GLU A 162 3.02 -11.16 -17.42
CA GLU A 162 3.98 -12.14 -17.95
C GLU A 162 4.02 -13.40 -17.09
N THR A 163 4.07 -13.25 -15.76
CA THR A 163 4.02 -14.38 -14.82
C THR A 163 2.75 -15.21 -14.99
N ILE A 164 1.59 -14.57 -15.13
CA ILE A 164 0.27 -15.23 -15.26
C ILE A 164 0.10 -15.91 -16.64
N ILE A 165 0.74 -15.40 -17.68
CA ILE A 165 0.71 -16.02 -19.01
C ILE A 165 1.62 -17.24 -19.07
N ASN A 166 2.75 -17.19 -18.38
CA ASN A 166 3.78 -18.23 -18.40
C ASN A 166 3.56 -19.39 -17.41
N SER A 167 2.57 -19.26 -16.51
CA SER A 167 2.11 -20.30 -15.59
C SER A 167 1.09 -21.25 -16.21
#